data_AF-A0A534Y056-F1
#
_entry.id   AF-A0A534Y056-F1
#
_cell.length_a   1.000
_cell.length_b   1.000
_cell.length_c   1.000
_cell.angle_alpha   90.00
_cell.angle_beta   90.00
_cell.angle_gamma   90.00
#
_symmetry.space_group_name_H-M   'P 1'
#
loop_
_entity.id
_entity.type
_entity.pdbx_description
1 polymer ?
#
loop_
_entity_poly.entity_id
_entity_poly.type
_entity_poly.pdbx_seq_one_letter_code
_entity_poly.pdbx_strand_id
1 'polypeptide(L)'
;MSNHPTAIAHRVHGRERRSASLLLTALLAAGACGRSDERTFSSVEQAVSIAFVQLNYATPQSSVATVSVPFNAAQSAGNLNVVVVGWNDTTSRVSSVTDTKGNAYQLAVGPAAVPGALTQSIYYAKNIVAAAAGANTVRVSFTAAALYPDIRILEYGGMDQLSPVDVTASATGSTSSSSTPPVATTTSPDLLFAANTVATWTTGAGSGWTNRVITTPDGDIAEDRIVSTAGSYGSSAPLGGPGPWVMQMVAFKQTASAPPPPPTAPTNLTATAASSSQINLSWTNTSSTQTGVKIERSTDNVSFTQIAVAGATAVSYPDSGLSAST
;
A
#
# COMPACT_ATOMS: atom_id res chain seq x y z
N MET A 1 25.60 56.27 84.93
CA MET A 1 24.68 55.42 84.13
C MET A 1 25.49 54.82 82.98
N SER A 2 25.51 53.49 82.92
CA SER A 2 25.99 52.55 81.89
C SER A 2 27.10 52.92 80.87
N ASN A 3 28.24 52.23 81.08
CA ASN A 3 29.06 51.42 80.15
C ASN A 3 29.41 51.87 78.72
N HIS A 4 30.68 52.29 78.58
CA HIS A 4 31.79 51.80 77.72
C HIS A 4 31.53 51.01 76.40
N PRO A 5 32.46 51.11 75.42
CA PRO A 5 32.25 51.12 73.96
C PRO A 5 32.73 49.78 73.33
N THR A 6 32.82 49.62 71.99
CA THR A 6 34.13 49.54 71.27
C THR A 6 33.93 49.01 69.82
N ALA A 7 34.73 49.60 68.91
CA ALA A 7 35.29 49.12 67.61
C ALA A 7 34.35 48.58 66.50
N ILE A 8 34.30 49.23 65.32
CA ILE A 8 35.25 49.19 64.18
C ILE A 8 35.49 47.78 63.62
N ALA A 9 35.03 47.51 62.39
CA ALA A 9 35.88 47.19 61.23
C ALA A 9 35.06 46.70 60.01
N HIS A 10 35.55 47.11 58.84
CA HIS A 10 35.13 46.81 57.47
C HIS A 10 34.49 45.44 57.20
N ARG A 11 33.43 45.43 56.36
CA ARG A 11 32.96 44.22 55.67
C ARG A 11 33.11 44.35 54.16
N VAL A 12 33.86 43.40 53.62
CA VAL A 12 34.18 43.13 52.21
C VAL A 12 32.92 42.75 51.44
N HIS A 13 32.81 43.23 50.19
CA HIS A 13 31.81 42.83 49.21
C HIS A 13 31.90 41.32 48.88
N GLY A 14 30.80 40.59 49.05
CA GLY A 14 30.64 39.20 48.62
C GLY A 14 29.58 39.09 47.52
N ARG A 15 30.00 38.62 46.34
CA ARG A 15 29.23 38.42 45.10
C ARG A 15 27.91 37.67 45.29
N GLU A 16 26.86 38.19 44.65
CA GLU A 16 25.63 37.46 44.32
C GLU A 16 25.96 36.23 43.45
N ARG A 17 25.50 35.04 43.86
CA ARG A 17 25.46 33.86 42.99
C ARG A 17 24.10 33.85 42.28
N ARG A 18 24.14 34.04 40.95
CA ARG A 18 22.99 33.87 40.06
C ARG A 18 22.58 32.40 40.03
N SER A 19 21.34 32.10 40.37
CA SER A 19 20.73 30.78 40.22
C SER A 19 20.60 30.43 38.72
N ALA A 20 21.22 29.34 38.28
CA ALA A 20 20.98 28.77 36.96
C ALA A 20 19.62 28.04 36.99
N SER A 21 18.72 28.39 36.07
CA SER A 21 17.44 27.69 35.89
C SER A 21 17.66 26.54 34.91
N LEU A 22 17.57 25.30 35.39
CA LEU A 22 17.59 24.10 34.55
C LEU A 22 16.19 23.88 33.98
N LEU A 23 16.05 23.88 32.65
CA LEU A 23 14.79 23.51 31.99
C LEU A 23 14.93 22.08 31.43
N LEU A 24 14.06 21.18 31.88
CA LEU A 24 13.95 19.83 31.34
C LEU A 24 12.80 19.78 30.34
N THR A 25 13.09 19.34 29.12
CA THR A 25 12.10 19.12 28.06
C THR A 25 12.10 17.63 27.75
N ALA A 26 10.95 16.97 27.86
CA ALA A 26 10.76 15.64 27.31
C ALA A 26 10.41 15.81 25.83
N LEU A 27 11.36 15.54 24.92
CA LEU A 27 11.10 15.51 23.49
C LEU A 27 11.23 14.07 22.97
N LEU A 28 10.24 13.63 22.19
CA LEU A 28 10.29 12.34 21.53
C LEU A 28 11.11 12.45 20.25
N ALA A 29 12.17 11.65 20.14
CA ALA A 29 12.83 11.40 18.86
C ALA A 29 12.24 10.13 18.23
N ALA A 30 11.39 10.29 17.23
CA ALA A 30 11.32 9.35 16.12
C ALA A 30 12.27 9.92 15.04
N GLY A 31 13.16 9.10 14.50
CA GLY A 31 14.13 9.55 13.49
C GLY A 31 13.44 10.05 12.22
N ALA A 32 13.33 11.37 12.07
CA ALA A 32 13.28 12.10 10.81
C ALA A 32 13.62 13.58 11.09
N CYS A 33 14.54 14.15 10.30
CA CYS A 33 14.97 15.53 10.42
C CYS A 33 13.86 16.53 10.04
N GLY A 34 13.73 17.66 10.75
CA GLY A 34 12.97 18.84 10.29
C GLY A 34 12.17 19.55 11.39
N ARG A 35 12.24 20.88 11.46
CA ARG A 35 11.76 21.77 12.54
C ARG A 35 10.53 22.60 12.10
N SER A 36 9.66 22.88 13.08
CA SER A 36 8.62 23.94 13.25
C SER A 36 7.34 23.98 12.39
N ASP A 37 6.22 24.10 13.14
CA ASP A 37 4.91 24.72 12.88
C ASP A 37 4.15 24.45 11.57
N GLU A 38 3.04 23.71 11.68
CA GLU A 38 1.67 24.20 11.43
C GLU A 38 0.67 23.05 11.67
N ARG A 39 -0.57 23.39 12.05
CA ARG A 39 -1.68 22.45 12.26
C ARG A 39 -1.95 21.62 11.00
N THR A 40 -1.36 20.45 10.90
CA THR A 40 -1.73 19.46 9.89
C THR A 40 -2.86 18.60 10.43
N PHE A 41 -4.04 18.76 9.83
CA PHE A 41 -5.11 17.79 9.93
C PHE A 41 -4.59 16.46 9.34
N SER A 42 -4.21 15.51 10.18
CA SER A 42 -3.99 14.13 9.72
C SER A 42 -5.35 13.48 9.54
N SER A 43 -5.89 13.54 8.33
CA SER A 43 -6.82 12.53 7.87
C SER A 43 -6.10 11.19 7.92
N VAL A 44 -6.54 10.28 8.79
CA VAL A 44 -6.13 8.89 8.72
C VAL A 44 -6.71 8.37 7.41
N GLU A 45 -5.89 8.28 6.37
CA GLU A 45 -6.29 7.61 5.14
C GLU A 45 -6.45 6.13 5.47
N GLN A 46 -7.71 5.71 5.56
CA GLN A 46 -8.10 4.35 5.88
C GLN A 46 -7.45 3.42 4.84
N ALA A 47 -6.77 2.37 5.31
CA ALA A 47 -6.19 1.37 4.42
C ALA A 47 -7.28 0.81 3.48
N VAL A 48 -7.14 1.07 2.18
CA VAL A 48 -8.08 0.58 1.17
C VAL A 48 -7.77 -0.90 0.92
N SER A 49 -8.70 -1.78 1.28
CA SER A 49 -8.57 -3.21 1.02
C SER A 49 -8.76 -3.53 -0.45
N ILE A 50 -8.05 -4.55 -0.94
CA ILE A 50 -8.30 -5.15 -2.25
C ILE A 50 -9.77 -5.58 -2.35
N ALA A 51 -10.48 -5.12 -3.38
CA ALA A 51 -11.86 -5.48 -3.61
C ALA A 51 -12.17 -5.67 -5.10
N PHE A 52 -12.84 -6.75 -5.46
CA PHE A 52 -13.47 -6.88 -6.78
C PHE A 52 -14.72 -5.99 -6.84
N VAL A 53 -14.86 -5.20 -7.90
CA VAL A 53 -15.96 -4.23 -8.05
C VAL A 53 -16.98 -4.72 -9.07
N GLN A 54 -16.55 -4.99 -10.30
CA GLN A 54 -17.43 -5.43 -11.38
C GLN A 54 -16.66 -6.12 -12.49
N LEU A 55 -17.42 -6.79 -13.36
CA LEU A 55 -16.91 -7.37 -14.61
C LEU A 55 -17.93 -7.19 -15.73
N ASN A 56 -17.45 -7.25 -16.97
CA ASN A 56 -18.26 -7.50 -18.16
C ASN A 56 -17.39 -8.17 -19.23
N TYR A 57 -17.99 -8.73 -20.28
CA TYR A 57 -17.24 -9.32 -21.39
C TYR A 57 -17.98 -9.25 -22.72
N ALA A 58 -17.26 -9.51 -23.82
CA ALA A 58 -17.83 -9.73 -25.14
C ALA A 58 -17.05 -10.80 -25.90
N THR A 59 -17.79 -11.70 -26.55
CA THR A 59 -17.29 -12.84 -27.32
C THR A 59 -17.80 -12.82 -28.77
N PRO A 60 -17.49 -11.80 -29.60
CA PRO A 60 -17.93 -11.78 -30.99
C PRO A 60 -17.54 -13.08 -31.72
N GLN A 61 -18.54 -13.91 -32.01
CA GLN A 61 -18.41 -15.21 -32.68
C GLN A 61 -18.17 -15.06 -34.20
N SER A 62 -17.34 -14.09 -34.57
CA SER A 62 -16.95 -13.77 -35.94
C SER A 62 -15.58 -13.09 -35.94
N SER A 63 -14.95 -13.00 -37.10
CA SER A 63 -13.71 -12.23 -37.24
C SER A 63 -14.01 -10.74 -37.24
N VAL A 64 -13.44 -9.98 -36.30
CA VAL A 64 -13.71 -8.54 -36.13
C VAL A 64 -12.44 -7.75 -35.83
N ALA A 65 -12.35 -6.53 -36.36
CA ALA A 65 -11.20 -5.64 -36.14
C ALA A 65 -11.32 -4.81 -34.84
N THR A 66 -12.48 -4.83 -34.19
CA THR A 66 -12.74 -4.05 -32.99
C THR A 66 -13.80 -4.74 -32.14
N VAL A 67 -13.62 -4.68 -30.82
CA VAL A 67 -14.62 -5.10 -29.83
C VAL A 67 -14.80 -3.98 -28.81
N SER A 68 -16.03 -3.74 -28.37
CA SER A 68 -16.35 -2.75 -27.33
C SER A 68 -17.11 -3.40 -26.19
N VAL A 69 -16.71 -3.12 -24.96
CA VAL A 69 -17.29 -3.71 -23.74
C VAL A 69 -17.55 -2.58 -22.72
N PRO A 70 -18.81 -2.33 -22.32
CA PRO A 70 -19.15 -1.30 -21.34
C PRO A 70 -18.96 -1.79 -19.91
N PHE A 71 -18.56 -0.90 -19.01
CA PHE A 71 -18.76 -1.10 -17.57
C PHE A 71 -20.19 -0.72 -17.21
N ASN A 72 -20.95 -1.68 -16.67
CA ASN A 72 -22.37 -1.51 -16.41
C ASN A 72 -22.63 -0.71 -15.12
N ALA A 73 -21.82 -0.89 -14.08
CA ALA A 73 -21.90 -0.14 -12.84
C ALA A 73 -20.99 1.09 -12.86
N ALA A 74 -21.22 2.01 -11.91
CA ALA A 74 -20.37 3.18 -11.75
C ALA A 74 -18.93 2.76 -11.37
N GLN A 75 -17.95 3.49 -11.90
CA GLN A 75 -16.54 3.30 -11.58
C GLN A 75 -16.08 4.40 -10.63
N SER A 76 -15.30 4.02 -9.62
CA SER A 76 -14.72 4.97 -8.66
C SER A 76 -13.36 5.45 -9.14
N ALA A 77 -13.07 6.73 -8.91
CA ALA A 77 -11.74 7.27 -9.18
C ALA A 77 -10.70 6.51 -8.34
N GLY A 78 -9.54 6.22 -8.93
CA GLY A 78 -8.47 5.53 -8.22
C GLY A 78 -8.50 4.00 -8.32
N ASN A 79 -9.56 3.40 -8.85
CA ASN A 79 -9.63 1.97 -9.09
C ASN A 79 -8.69 1.53 -10.24
N LEU A 80 -8.57 0.22 -10.40
CA LEU A 80 -7.82 -0.45 -11.46
C LEU A 80 -8.80 -1.11 -12.44
N ASN A 81 -8.69 -0.81 -13.73
CA ASN A 81 -9.30 -1.61 -14.78
C ASN A 81 -8.30 -2.68 -15.26
N VAL A 82 -8.76 -3.91 -15.44
CA VAL A 82 -8.03 -5.02 -16.07
C VAL A 82 -8.79 -5.44 -17.33
N VAL A 83 -8.07 -5.62 -18.44
CA VAL A 83 -8.64 -6.01 -19.74
C VAL A 83 -7.87 -7.22 -20.25
N VAL A 84 -8.55 -8.36 -20.31
CA VAL A 84 -8.02 -9.56 -20.96
C VAL A 84 -8.46 -9.54 -22.42
N VAL A 85 -7.52 -9.81 -23.32
CA VAL A 85 -7.74 -9.87 -24.75
C VAL A 85 -7.26 -11.24 -25.24
N GLY A 86 -8.20 -12.16 -25.46
CA GLY A 86 -7.99 -13.45 -26.10
C GLY A 86 -8.48 -13.45 -27.54
N TRP A 87 -7.84 -14.19 -28.45
CA TRP A 87 -8.35 -14.44 -29.80
C TRP A 87 -7.72 -15.68 -30.43
N ASN A 88 -8.38 -16.22 -31.46
CA ASN A 88 -8.08 -17.53 -32.04
C ASN A 88 -7.24 -17.44 -33.32
N ASP A 89 -6.27 -16.52 -33.33
CA ASP A 89 -5.23 -16.47 -34.36
C ASP A 89 -3.89 -16.01 -33.76
N THR A 90 -2.85 -15.94 -34.60
CA THR A 90 -1.50 -15.47 -34.20
C THR A 90 -0.94 -14.39 -35.13
N THR A 91 -1.75 -13.92 -36.08
CA THR A 91 -1.35 -12.94 -37.11
C THR A 91 -1.90 -11.56 -36.83
N SER A 92 -3.12 -11.49 -36.30
CA SER A 92 -3.74 -10.27 -35.78
C SER A 92 -3.03 -9.86 -34.49
N ARG A 93 -2.89 -8.55 -34.26
CA ARG A 93 -2.27 -7.99 -33.06
C ARG A 93 -3.17 -6.92 -32.49
N VAL A 94 -3.21 -6.78 -31.17
CA VAL A 94 -3.87 -5.63 -30.53
C VAL A 94 -3.12 -4.36 -30.93
N SER A 95 -3.82 -3.44 -31.58
CA SER A 95 -3.29 -2.14 -31.96
C SER A 95 -3.52 -1.08 -30.89
N SER A 96 -4.63 -1.17 -30.15
CA SER A 96 -4.95 -0.23 -29.07
C SER A 96 -5.98 -0.79 -28.10
N VAL A 97 -5.83 -0.45 -26.83
CA VAL A 97 -6.87 -0.54 -25.81
C VAL A 97 -7.13 0.87 -25.30
N THR A 98 -8.35 1.35 -25.47
CA THR A 98 -8.79 2.70 -25.08
C THR A 98 -10.13 2.60 -24.38
N ASP A 99 -10.56 3.65 -23.69
CA ASP A 99 -11.93 3.76 -23.23
C ASP A 99 -12.51 5.16 -23.44
N THR A 100 -13.82 5.31 -23.18
CA THR A 100 -14.52 6.59 -23.35
C THR A 100 -14.23 7.61 -22.24
N LYS A 101 -13.41 7.25 -21.24
CA LYS A 101 -12.96 8.13 -20.16
C LYS A 101 -11.51 8.58 -20.31
N GLY A 102 -10.80 8.09 -21.32
CA GLY A 102 -9.41 8.46 -21.58
C GLY A 102 -8.44 7.85 -20.58
N ASN A 103 -8.79 6.72 -19.95
CA ASN A 103 -7.86 6.02 -19.08
C ASN A 103 -6.69 5.46 -19.90
N ALA A 104 -5.48 5.52 -19.33
CA ALA A 104 -4.26 5.10 -20.00
C ALA A 104 -3.99 3.59 -19.77
N TYR A 105 -4.31 2.78 -20.77
CA TYR A 105 -4.07 1.34 -20.72
C TYR A 105 -2.61 0.98 -21.05
N GLN A 106 -2.03 0.10 -20.24
CA GLN A 106 -0.69 -0.44 -20.40
C GLN A 106 -0.75 -1.97 -20.47
N LEU A 107 0.16 -2.56 -21.21
CA LEU A 107 0.31 -4.02 -21.28
C LEU A 107 0.94 -4.52 -19.97
N ALA A 108 0.26 -5.42 -19.26
CA ALA A 108 0.84 -6.11 -18.10
C ALA A 108 1.66 -7.31 -18.56
N VAL A 109 1.07 -8.18 -19.39
CA VAL A 109 1.70 -9.42 -19.86
C VAL A 109 1.16 -9.82 -21.24
N GLY A 110 2.03 -10.39 -22.06
CA GLY A 110 1.71 -10.88 -23.40
C GLY A 110 2.28 -10.01 -24.53
N PRO A 111 1.89 -10.28 -25.78
CA PRO A 111 1.09 -11.43 -26.18
C PRO A 111 1.85 -12.74 -25.98
N ALA A 112 1.17 -13.75 -25.44
CA ALA A 112 1.62 -15.13 -25.49
C ALA A 112 0.73 -15.87 -26.48
N ALA A 113 1.32 -16.74 -27.31
CA ALA A 113 0.64 -17.35 -28.42
C ALA A 113 0.97 -18.84 -28.53
N VAL A 114 -0.05 -19.65 -28.80
CA VAL A 114 0.10 -21.00 -29.33
C VAL A 114 0.09 -20.89 -30.86
N PRO A 115 1.19 -21.21 -31.56
CA PRO A 115 1.28 -21.03 -33.01
C PRO A 115 0.08 -21.59 -33.77
N GLY A 116 -0.57 -20.74 -34.56
CA GLY A 116 -1.73 -21.12 -35.39
C GLY A 116 -3.02 -21.41 -34.62
N ALA A 117 -3.09 -21.18 -33.31
CA ALA A 117 -4.26 -21.50 -32.49
C ALA A 117 -4.79 -20.30 -31.71
N LEU A 118 -4.07 -19.82 -30.71
CA LEU A 118 -4.59 -18.86 -29.72
C LEU A 118 -3.55 -17.80 -29.40
N THR A 119 -3.99 -16.59 -29.08
CA THR A 119 -3.16 -15.55 -28.48
C THR A 119 -3.91 -14.88 -27.33
N GLN A 120 -3.20 -14.53 -26.25
CA GLN A 120 -3.74 -13.73 -25.16
C GLN A 120 -2.78 -12.63 -24.71
N SER A 121 -3.34 -11.47 -24.35
CA SER A 121 -2.65 -10.40 -23.61
C SER A 121 -3.53 -9.88 -22.47
N ILE A 122 -2.92 -9.40 -21.38
CA ILE A 122 -3.61 -8.70 -20.30
C ILE A 122 -3.09 -7.25 -20.26
N TYR A 123 -4.02 -6.31 -20.31
CA TYR A 123 -3.80 -4.88 -20.15
C TYR A 123 -4.41 -4.40 -18.84
N TYR A 124 -3.96 -3.24 -18.36
CA TYR A 124 -4.55 -2.58 -17.21
C TYR A 124 -4.53 -1.06 -17.35
N ALA A 125 -5.45 -0.37 -16.70
CA ALA A 125 -5.38 1.06 -16.46
C ALA A 125 -5.44 1.31 -14.95
N LYS A 126 -4.41 1.96 -14.42
CA LYS A 126 -4.28 2.34 -13.01
C LYS A 126 -4.90 3.70 -12.76
N ASN A 127 -5.33 3.96 -11.52
CA ASN A 127 -5.86 5.25 -11.10
C ASN A 127 -6.93 5.79 -12.06
N ILE A 128 -7.93 4.94 -12.35
CA ILE A 128 -8.92 5.28 -13.37
C ILE A 128 -9.72 6.52 -12.98
N VAL A 129 -10.22 7.22 -14.00
CA VAL A 129 -11.17 8.32 -13.84
C VAL A 129 -12.55 7.74 -13.48
N ALA A 130 -13.24 8.38 -12.54
CA ALA A 130 -14.60 7.99 -12.17
C ALA A 130 -15.57 8.06 -13.37
N ALA A 131 -16.55 7.17 -13.39
CA ALA A 131 -17.57 7.12 -14.41
C ALA A 131 -18.93 6.74 -13.80
N ALA A 132 -20.01 7.36 -14.28
CA ALA A 132 -21.34 6.88 -13.98
C ALA A 132 -21.57 5.48 -14.60
N ALA A 133 -22.57 4.76 -14.09
CA ALA A 133 -22.99 3.47 -14.63
C ALA A 133 -23.24 3.53 -16.14
N GLY A 134 -22.64 2.61 -16.90
CA GLY A 134 -22.74 2.57 -18.38
C GLY A 134 -21.96 3.66 -19.12
N ALA A 135 -21.29 4.59 -18.43
CA ALA A 135 -20.68 5.76 -19.06
C ALA A 135 -19.24 5.51 -19.54
N ASN A 136 -18.59 4.42 -19.10
CA ASN A 136 -17.28 4.01 -19.61
C ASN A 136 -17.38 2.75 -20.46
N THR A 137 -16.79 2.79 -21.65
CA THR A 137 -16.72 1.65 -22.57
C THR A 137 -15.30 1.44 -23.04
N VAL A 138 -14.76 0.26 -22.77
CA VAL A 138 -13.46 -0.17 -23.28
C VAL A 138 -13.61 -0.58 -24.74
N ARG A 139 -12.71 -0.11 -25.60
CA ARG A 139 -12.60 -0.46 -27.01
C ARG A 139 -11.23 -1.06 -27.28
N VAL A 140 -11.23 -2.33 -27.69
CA VAL A 140 -10.04 -3.06 -28.16
C VAL A 140 -10.05 -3.04 -29.68
N SER A 141 -8.94 -2.61 -30.29
CA SER A 141 -8.75 -2.64 -31.75
C SER A 141 -7.58 -3.54 -32.12
N PHE A 142 -7.70 -4.16 -33.29
CA PHE A 142 -6.69 -5.06 -33.83
C PHE A 142 -6.13 -4.50 -35.14
N THR A 143 -4.89 -4.88 -35.49
CA THR A 143 -4.23 -4.51 -36.76
C THR A 143 -4.91 -5.11 -38.00
N ALA A 144 -5.66 -6.19 -37.80
CA ALA A 144 -6.50 -6.87 -38.77
C ALA A 144 -7.71 -7.47 -38.04
N ALA A 145 -8.68 -8.03 -38.74
CA ALA A 145 -9.80 -8.70 -38.08
C ALA A 145 -9.33 -9.95 -37.33
N ALA A 146 -9.39 -9.92 -36.00
CA ALA A 146 -9.01 -11.04 -35.15
C ALA A 146 -10.08 -12.12 -35.19
N LEU A 147 -9.68 -13.38 -35.24
CA LEU A 147 -10.62 -14.51 -35.24
C LEU A 147 -11.19 -14.75 -33.83
N TYR A 148 -12.51 -14.66 -33.67
CA TYR A 148 -13.23 -14.95 -32.40
C TYR A 148 -12.58 -14.31 -31.16
N PRO A 149 -12.44 -12.98 -31.11
CA PRO A 149 -11.86 -12.33 -29.94
C PRO A 149 -12.79 -12.47 -28.73
N ASP A 150 -12.20 -12.78 -27.58
CA ASP A 150 -12.84 -12.76 -26.27
C ASP A 150 -12.22 -11.62 -25.44
N ILE A 151 -13.04 -10.63 -25.12
CA ILE A 151 -12.64 -9.48 -24.30
C ILE A 151 -13.33 -9.55 -22.95
N ARG A 152 -12.55 -9.67 -21.87
CA ARG A 152 -13.03 -9.63 -20.48
C ARG A 152 -12.51 -8.38 -19.81
N ILE A 153 -13.40 -7.56 -19.26
CA ILE A 153 -13.04 -6.35 -18.50
C ILE A 153 -13.45 -6.53 -17.04
N LEU A 154 -12.57 -6.14 -16.12
CA LEU A 154 -12.79 -6.22 -14.69
C LEU A 154 -12.32 -4.93 -14.02
N GLU A 155 -12.95 -4.58 -12.90
CA GLU A 155 -12.56 -3.45 -12.05
C GLU A 155 -12.26 -3.91 -10.64
N TYR A 156 -11.16 -3.39 -10.09
CA TYR A 156 -10.71 -3.65 -8.73
C TYR A 156 -10.43 -2.35 -7.97
N GLY A 157 -10.82 -2.31 -6.70
CA GLY A 157 -10.45 -1.25 -5.77
C GLY A 157 -9.23 -1.63 -4.93
N GLY A 158 -8.53 -0.60 -4.42
CA GLY A 158 -7.43 -0.76 -3.46
C GLY A 158 -6.06 -1.08 -4.06
N MET A 159 -5.87 -0.91 -5.37
CA MET A 159 -4.59 -1.16 -6.04
C MET A 159 -3.66 0.07 -5.98
N ASP A 160 -2.35 -0.15 -5.93
CA ASP A 160 -1.34 0.92 -6.02
C ASP A 160 -1.59 1.76 -7.29
N GLN A 161 -1.92 3.03 -7.08
CA GLN A 161 -2.33 3.96 -8.14
C GLN A 161 -1.17 4.42 -9.03
N LEU A 162 0.08 4.21 -8.60
CA LEU A 162 1.28 4.64 -9.31
C LEU A 162 1.95 3.49 -10.04
N SER A 163 2.03 2.32 -9.44
CA SER A 163 2.79 1.20 -9.98
C SER A 163 2.16 -0.15 -9.63
N PRO A 164 0.93 -0.47 -10.07
CA PRO A 164 0.20 -1.61 -9.52
C PRO A 164 0.79 -2.97 -9.88
N VAL A 165 1.47 -3.16 -11.00
CA VAL A 165 2.03 -4.48 -11.35
C VAL A 165 3.26 -4.78 -10.47
N ASP A 166 3.22 -5.92 -9.77
CA ASP A 166 4.37 -6.49 -9.06
C ASP A 166 5.16 -7.43 -9.98
N VAL A 167 4.55 -8.58 -10.31
CA VAL A 167 5.15 -9.63 -11.13
C VAL A 167 4.13 -10.24 -12.07
N THR A 168 4.63 -10.87 -13.14
CA THR A 168 3.80 -11.53 -14.14
C THR A 168 4.32 -12.92 -14.46
N ALA A 169 3.42 -13.85 -14.77
CA ALA A 169 3.75 -15.15 -15.31
C ALA A 169 2.94 -15.43 -16.57
N SER A 170 3.50 -16.20 -17.49
CA SER A 170 2.84 -16.59 -18.73
C SER A 170 3.30 -17.97 -19.15
N ALA A 171 2.38 -18.77 -19.68
CA ALA A 171 2.70 -20.04 -20.31
C ALA A 171 1.66 -20.42 -21.36
N THR A 172 2.04 -21.39 -22.18
CA THR A 172 1.21 -21.98 -23.21
C THR A 172 1.34 -23.50 -23.13
N GLY A 173 0.31 -24.23 -23.53
CA GLY A 173 0.38 -25.69 -23.56
C GLY A 173 -0.83 -26.33 -24.22
N SER A 174 -0.95 -27.65 -24.05
CA SER A 174 -2.00 -28.46 -24.66
C SER A 174 -2.58 -29.54 -23.73
N THR A 175 -2.32 -29.43 -22.43
CA THR A 175 -2.80 -30.34 -21.37
C THR A 175 -4.25 -30.07 -20.98
N SER A 176 -4.86 -30.96 -20.19
CA SER A 176 -6.23 -30.79 -19.63
C SER A 176 -6.32 -29.80 -18.46
N SER A 177 -5.26 -29.03 -18.24
CA SER A 177 -5.20 -27.95 -17.27
C SER A 177 -4.29 -26.89 -17.84
N SER A 178 -4.77 -25.65 -17.85
CA SER A 178 -3.99 -24.47 -18.20
C SER A 178 -3.30 -23.96 -16.94
N SER A 179 -2.04 -23.56 -17.00
CA SER A 179 -1.29 -23.11 -15.82
C SER A 179 -0.16 -22.16 -16.14
N THR A 180 0.26 -21.37 -15.15
CA THR A 180 1.50 -20.58 -15.19
C THR A 180 2.59 -21.21 -14.32
N PRO A 181 3.89 -20.99 -14.63
CA PRO A 181 4.95 -21.26 -13.67
C PRO A 181 4.82 -20.32 -12.47
N PRO A 182 5.26 -20.76 -11.27
CA PRO A 182 5.17 -19.91 -10.10
C PRO A 182 6.17 -18.75 -10.16
N VAL A 183 5.75 -17.56 -9.74
CA VAL A 183 6.57 -16.34 -9.63
C VAL A 183 6.47 -15.76 -8.22
N ALA A 184 7.57 -15.17 -7.75
CA ALA A 184 7.65 -14.59 -6.42
C ALA A 184 7.11 -13.15 -6.40
N THR A 185 6.09 -12.89 -5.60
CA THR A 185 5.67 -11.51 -5.31
C THR A 185 6.69 -10.83 -4.41
N THR A 186 6.90 -9.52 -4.62
CA THR A 186 7.85 -8.68 -3.87
C THR A 186 7.16 -7.87 -2.79
N THR A 187 5.84 -7.70 -2.87
CA THR A 187 5.03 -7.00 -1.87
C THR A 187 3.88 -7.84 -1.33
N SER A 188 3.23 -7.33 -0.28
CA SER A 188 2.01 -7.90 0.27
C SER A 188 1.17 -6.82 0.96
N PRO A 189 -0.17 -6.92 0.93
CA PRO A 189 -0.95 -7.91 0.19
C PRO A 189 -0.98 -7.63 -1.32
N ASP A 190 -1.12 -8.71 -2.10
CA ASP A 190 -1.23 -8.67 -3.55
C ASP A 190 -2.54 -9.31 -4.02
N LEU A 191 -3.11 -8.77 -5.09
CA LEU A 191 -4.15 -9.41 -5.90
C LEU A 191 -3.46 -10.23 -6.98
N LEU A 192 -3.53 -11.55 -6.91
CA LEU A 192 -3.20 -12.40 -8.04
C LEU A 192 -4.41 -12.47 -8.96
N PHE A 193 -4.24 -12.01 -10.20
CA PHE A 193 -5.24 -12.10 -11.26
C PHE A 193 -4.72 -13.03 -12.35
N ALA A 194 -5.52 -13.99 -12.79
CA ALA A 194 -5.16 -14.90 -13.88
C ALA A 194 -6.28 -15.03 -14.89
N ALA A 195 -5.91 -15.28 -16.14
CA ALA A 195 -6.86 -15.54 -17.21
C ALA A 195 -6.27 -16.49 -18.25
N ASN A 196 -7.11 -17.35 -18.81
CA ASN A 196 -6.75 -18.20 -19.94
C ASN A 196 -7.53 -17.87 -21.20
N THR A 197 -6.95 -18.24 -22.33
CA THR A 197 -7.68 -18.45 -23.58
C THR A 197 -7.48 -19.88 -24.02
N VAL A 198 -8.56 -20.58 -24.34
CA VAL A 198 -8.56 -22.03 -24.57
C VAL A 198 -9.23 -22.40 -25.89
N ALA A 199 -8.77 -23.48 -26.51
CA ALA A 199 -9.42 -24.06 -27.69
C ALA A 199 -10.51 -25.09 -27.32
N THR A 200 -10.64 -25.41 -26.03
CA THR A 200 -11.64 -26.35 -25.49
C THR A 200 -12.66 -25.60 -24.65
N TRP A 201 -12.75 -25.88 -23.35
CA TRP A 201 -13.57 -25.13 -22.40
C TRP A 201 -13.00 -25.31 -20.99
N THR A 202 -13.06 -24.24 -20.20
CA THR A 202 -12.70 -24.26 -18.78
C THR A 202 -13.86 -24.79 -17.93
N THR A 203 -13.58 -25.66 -16.96
CA THR A 203 -14.61 -26.27 -16.10
C THR A 203 -14.74 -25.61 -14.72
N GLY A 204 -13.78 -24.78 -14.34
CA GLY A 204 -13.78 -24.06 -13.07
C GLY A 204 -12.48 -23.29 -12.84
N ALA A 205 -12.43 -22.57 -11.72
CA ALA A 205 -11.22 -21.93 -11.24
C ALA A 205 -10.22 -22.96 -10.65
N GLY A 206 -8.97 -22.54 -10.53
CA GLY A 206 -7.94 -23.25 -9.78
C GLY A 206 -8.27 -23.42 -8.31
N SER A 207 -7.58 -24.38 -7.67
CA SER A 207 -7.71 -24.57 -6.23
C SER A 207 -7.25 -23.31 -5.46
N GLY A 208 -8.13 -22.76 -4.63
CA GLY A 208 -7.88 -21.52 -3.87
C GLY A 208 -8.04 -20.23 -4.69
N TRP A 209 -8.51 -20.32 -5.93
CA TRP A 209 -8.84 -19.18 -6.78
C TRP A 209 -10.36 -18.98 -6.84
N THR A 210 -10.79 -17.74 -7.02
CA THR A 210 -12.18 -17.36 -7.23
C THR A 210 -12.43 -17.20 -8.72
N ASN A 211 -13.38 -17.97 -9.26
CA ASN A 211 -13.85 -17.75 -10.63
C ASN A 211 -14.59 -16.40 -10.72
N ARG A 212 -14.13 -15.48 -11.57
CA ARG A 212 -14.85 -14.25 -11.89
C ARG A 212 -15.77 -14.43 -13.07
N VAL A 213 -15.28 -15.06 -14.14
CA VAL A 213 -16.08 -15.36 -15.32
C VAL A 213 -15.50 -16.56 -16.04
N ILE A 214 -16.37 -17.45 -16.51
CA ILE A 214 -16.10 -18.33 -17.65
C ILE A 214 -17.01 -17.85 -18.76
N THR A 215 -16.45 -17.38 -19.87
CA THR A 215 -17.23 -16.74 -20.94
C THR A 215 -18.05 -17.76 -21.71
N THR A 216 -19.13 -17.29 -22.31
CA THR A 216 -19.96 -18.09 -23.20
C THR A 216 -20.01 -17.42 -24.57
N PRO A 217 -19.84 -18.17 -25.68
CA PRO A 217 -19.62 -19.62 -25.74
C PRO A 217 -18.15 -20.07 -25.58
N ASP A 218 -17.20 -19.14 -25.52
CA ASP A 218 -15.76 -19.46 -25.69
C ASP A 218 -15.15 -20.29 -24.55
N GLY A 219 -15.69 -20.24 -23.34
CA GLY A 219 -15.23 -21.07 -22.22
C GLY A 219 -13.89 -20.62 -21.61
N ASP A 220 -13.46 -19.40 -21.90
CA ASP A 220 -12.26 -18.79 -21.33
C ASP A 220 -12.54 -18.25 -19.92
N ILE A 221 -11.56 -18.34 -19.02
CA ILE A 221 -11.68 -17.88 -17.63
C ILE A 221 -10.93 -16.58 -17.35
N ALA A 222 -11.48 -15.79 -16.44
CA ALA A 222 -10.72 -14.92 -15.55
C ALA A 222 -11.00 -15.29 -14.09
N GLU A 223 -9.94 -15.40 -13.30
CA GLU A 223 -9.97 -15.78 -11.89
C GLU A 223 -9.04 -14.91 -11.06
N ASP A 224 -9.28 -14.83 -9.75
CA ASP A 224 -8.38 -14.12 -8.85
C ASP A 224 -8.21 -14.77 -7.49
N ARG A 225 -7.17 -14.32 -6.79
CA ARG A 225 -6.84 -14.71 -5.42
C ARG A 225 -6.11 -13.57 -4.72
N ILE A 226 -6.56 -13.22 -3.52
CA ILE A 226 -5.83 -12.28 -2.66
C ILE A 226 -4.82 -13.07 -1.82
N VAL A 227 -3.58 -12.60 -1.78
CA VAL A 227 -2.52 -13.18 -0.93
C VAL A 227 -2.00 -12.14 0.05
N SER A 228 -1.90 -12.52 1.32
CA SER A 228 -1.50 -11.63 2.42
C SER A 228 0.00 -11.66 2.73
N THR A 229 0.76 -12.51 2.04
CA THR A 229 2.18 -12.75 2.30
C THR A 229 2.91 -12.77 0.97
N ALA A 230 4.09 -12.17 0.92
CA ALA A 230 4.96 -12.32 -0.23
C ALA A 230 5.40 -13.78 -0.38
N GLY A 231 5.38 -14.31 -1.60
CA GLY A 231 5.61 -15.74 -1.82
C GLY A 231 5.61 -16.13 -3.29
N SER A 232 5.89 -17.41 -3.56
CA SER A 232 5.90 -17.96 -4.91
C SER A 232 4.53 -18.52 -5.26
N TYR A 233 3.89 -17.96 -6.28
CA TYR A 233 2.53 -18.28 -6.68
C TYR A 233 2.44 -18.57 -8.17
N GLY A 234 1.69 -19.61 -8.52
CA GLY A 234 1.26 -19.89 -9.89
C GLY A 234 -0.26 -20.06 -9.94
N SER A 235 -0.82 -19.92 -11.13
CA SER A 235 -2.25 -20.11 -11.42
C SER A 235 -2.48 -21.38 -12.20
N SER A 236 -3.70 -21.93 -12.11
CA SER A 236 -4.12 -23.06 -12.92
C SER A 236 -5.63 -23.11 -13.06
N ALA A 237 -6.16 -23.50 -14.22
CA ALA A 237 -7.59 -23.74 -14.39
C ALA A 237 -7.84 -25.07 -15.13
N PRO A 238 -8.69 -25.98 -14.58
CA PRO A 238 -9.02 -27.25 -15.22
C PRO A 238 -9.83 -27.08 -16.50
N LEU A 239 -9.52 -27.89 -17.51
CA LEU A 239 -10.21 -27.90 -18.81
C LEU A 239 -11.02 -29.18 -18.96
N GLY A 240 -12.04 -29.16 -19.82
CA GLY A 240 -12.86 -30.34 -20.11
C GLY A 240 -12.14 -31.45 -20.90
N GLY A 241 -10.97 -31.14 -21.46
CA GLY A 241 -10.11 -32.06 -22.16
C GLY A 241 -8.79 -31.39 -22.54
N PRO A 242 -7.77 -32.17 -22.97
CA PRO A 242 -6.52 -31.61 -23.46
C PRO A 242 -6.76 -30.83 -24.75
N GLY A 243 -6.13 -29.66 -24.85
CA GLY A 243 -6.17 -28.83 -26.05
C GLY A 243 -5.36 -27.55 -25.85
N PRO A 244 -5.05 -26.82 -26.93
CA PRO A 244 -4.30 -25.57 -26.87
C PRO A 244 -4.85 -24.60 -25.82
N TRP A 245 -3.95 -24.01 -25.04
CA TRP A 245 -4.27 -22.97 -24.09
C TRP A 245 -3.12 -21.96 -23.96
N VAL A 246 -3.50 -20.72 -23.64
CA VAL A 246 -2.62 -19.67 -23.11
C VAL A 246 -3.11 -19.37 -21.69
N MET A 247 -2.22 -19.30 -20.71
CA MET A 247 -2.54 -18.87 -19.33
C MET A 247 -1.57 -17.78 -18.91
N GLN A 248 -2.10 -16.69 -18.38
CA GLN A 248 -1.33 -15.55 -17.89
C GLN A 248 -1.77 -15.18 -16.49
N MET A 249 -0.83 -14.72 -15.68
CA MET A 249 -1.06 -14.23 -14.33
C MET A 249 -0.35 -12.90 -14.14
N VAL A 250 -1.01 -11.98 -13.44
CA VAL A 250 -0.47 -10.69 -13.00
C VAL A 250 -0.72 -10.58 -11.51
N ALA A 251 0.32 -10.31 -10.74
CA ALA A 251 0.20 -9.88 -9.35
C ALA A 251 0.10 -8.35 -9.32
N PHE A 252 -0.94 -7.83 -8.69
CA PHE A 252 -1.15 -6.40 -8.49
C PHE A 252 -1.00 -6.03 -7.01
N LYS A 253 -0.15 -5.04 -6.73
CA LYS A 253 0.12 -4.52 -5.40
C LYS A 253 -1.07 -3.74 -4.87
N GLN A 254 -1.41 -3.96 -3.60
CA GLN A 254 -2.34 -3.07 -2.90
C GLN A 254 -1.71 -1.68 -2.70
N THR A 255 -2.55 -0.64 -2.61
CA THR A 255 -2.14 0.66 -2.08
C THR A 255 -1.48 0.45 -0.71
N ALA A 256 -0.26 0.95 -0.56
CA ALA A 256 0.45 0.92 0.72
C ALA A 256 -0.36 1.71 1.76
N SER A 257 -0.60 1.11 2.93
CA SER A 257 -1.16 1.85 4.05
C SER A 257 -0.19 2.94 4.47
N ALA A 258 -0.67 4.16 4.68
CA ALA A 258 0.14 5.20 5.31
C ALA A 258 0.67 4.69 6.67
N PRO A 259 1.90 5.06 7.07
CA PRO A 259 2.36 4.76 8.42
C PRO A 259 1.35 5.32 9.44
N PRO A 260 1.14 4.66 10.58
CA PRO A 260 0.33 5.24 11.64
C PRO A 260 0.94 6.60 12.03
N PRO A 261 0.10 7.59 12.39
CA PRO A 261 0.62 8.87 12.84
C PRO A 261 1.54 8.66 14.05
N PRO A 262 2.60 9.47 14.20
CA PRO A 262 3.48 9.37 15.36
C PRO A 262 2.67 9.54 16.67
N PRO A 263 3.07 8.89 17.78
CA PRO A 263 2.48 9.12 19.08
C PRO A 263 2.40 10.61 19.43
N THR A 264 1.28 11.05 20.00
CA THR A 264 1.17 12.42 20.53
C THR A 264 2.12 12.59 21.71
N ALA A 265 2.73 13.78 21.82
CA ALA A 265 3.68 14.07 22.90
C ALA A 265 3.00 14.09 24.28
N PRO A 266 3.68 13.61 25.34
CA PRO A 266 3.21 13.77 26.71
C PRO A 266 3.00 15.24 27.06
N THR A 267 2.03 15.51 27.93
CA THR A 267 1.71 16.86 28.41
C THR A 267 1.93 16.97 29.92
N ASN A 268 1.80 18.18 30.48
CA ASN A 268 1.92 18.44 31.92
C ASN A 268 3.23 17.90 32.54
N LEU A 269 4.35 18.02 31.80
CA LEU A 269 5.66 17.66 32.35
C LEU A 269 6.00 18.60 33.51
N THR A 270 6.27 18.02 34.68
CA THR A 270 6.74 18.73 35.87
C THR A 270 8.00 18.07 36.39
N ALA A 271 8.94 18.88 36.90
CA ALA A 271 10.17 18.43 37.53
C ALA A 271 10.26 18.98 38.96
N THR A 272 10.42 18.08 39.94
CA THR A 272 10.45 18.44 41.36
C THR A 272 11.73 17.92 41.99
N ALA A 273 12.52 18.81 42.61
CA ALA A 273 13.72 18.41 43.35
C ALA A 273 13.32 17.53 44.55
N ALA A 274 13.87 16.32 44.60
CA ALA A 274 13.66 15.38 45.71
C ALA A 274 14.82 15.42 46.70
N SER A 275 16.03 15.68 46.22
CA SER A 275 17.25 15.86 47.02
C SER A 275 18.27 16.70 46.26
N SER A 276 19.45 16.93 46.84
CA SER A 276 20.56 17.58 46.14
C SER A 276 21.10 16.76 44.95
N SER A 277 20.74 15.48 44.83
CA SER A 277 21.22 14.58 43.78
C SER A 277 20.11 13.88 43.01
N GLN A 278 18.86 14.35 43.13
CA GLN A 278 17.71 13.74 42.47
C GLN A 278 16.60 14.74 42.13
N ILE A 279 16.08 14.63 40.91
CA ILE A 279 14.88 15.31 40.42
C ILE A 279 13.86 14.26 40.00
N ASN A 280 12.62 14.39 40.46
CA ASN A 280 11.52 13.54 40.04
C ASN A 280 10.73 14.22 38.92
N LEU A 281 10.58 13.52 37.80
CA LEU A 281 9.75 13.93 36.67
C LEU A 281 8.38 13.28 36.78
N SER A 282 7.34 14.01 36.42
CA SER A 282 6.00 13.46 36.16
C SER A 282 5.37 14.11 34.94
N TRP A 283 4.54 13.37 34.22
CA TRP A 283 3.88 13.82 33.00
C TRP A 283 2.55 13.08 32.79
N THR A 284 1.75 13.55 31.84
CA THR A 284 0.52 12.89 31.38
C THR A 284 0.76 12.27 30.00
N ASN A 285 0.52 10.98 29.87
CA ASN A 285 0.54 10.31 28.56
C ASN A 285 -0.72 10.69 27.78
N THR A 286 -0.55 11.10 26.53
CA THR A 286 -1.66 11.48 25.63
C THR A 286 -1.83 10.48 24.49
N SER A 287 -0.81 9.67 24.20
CA SER A 287 -0.83 8.66 23.15
C SER A 287 -1.25 7.29 23.67
N SER A 288 -2.06 6.59 22.89
CA SER A 288 -2.36 5.17 23.07
C SER A 288 -1.44 4.24 22.28
N THR A 289 -0.59 4.79 21.41
CA THR A 289 0.29 4.03 20.49
C THR A 289 1.77 4.07 20.89
N GLN A 290 2.11 4.78 21.96
CA GLN A 290 3.50 4.89 22.43
C GLN A 290 4.00 3.56 22.99
N THR A 291 5.27 3.24 22.71
CA THR A 291 5.98 2.06 23.25
C THR A 291 6.91 2.42 24.41
N GLY A 292 7.14 3.72 24.63
CA GLY A 292 7.96 4.25 25.71
C GLY A 292 7.99 5.78 25.69
N VAL A 293 8.57 6.36 26.74
CA VAL A 293 8.78 7.80 26.86
C VAL A 293 10.29 8.05 26.94
N LYS A 294 10.83 8.72 25.92
CA LYS A 294 12.24 9.14 25.89
C LYS A 294 12.45 10.24 26.94
N ILE A 295 13.40 10.03 27.85
CA ILE A 295 13.77 11.01 28.87
C ILE A 295 15.10 11.63 28.46
N GLU A 296 15.10 12.95 28.30
CA GLU A 296 16.28 13.72 27.91
C GLU A 296 16.59 14.81 28.94
N ARG A 297 17.88 15.11 29.10
CA ARG A 297 18.37 16.16 29.99
C ARG A 297 19.25 17.12 29.22
N SER A 298 19.15 18.40 29.55
CA SER A 298 19.98 19.47 29.00
C SER A 298 20.44 20.39 30.12
N THR A 299 21.69 20.87 30.03
CA THR A 299 22.25 21.88 30.95
C THR A 299 22.25 23.29 30.35
N ASP A 300 22.02 23.41 29.05
CA ASP A 300 22.04 24.66 28.27
C ASP A 300 20.67 25.00 27.65
N ASN A 301 19.68 24.12 27.82
CA ASN A 301 18.36 24.20 27.20
C ASN A 301 18.39 24.22 25.65
N VAL A 302 19.47 23.71 25.06
CA VAL A 302 19.68 23.65 23.61
C VAL A 302 20.07 22.23 23.20
N SER A 303 21.02 21.65 23.92
CA SER A 303 21.57 20.32 23.69
C SER A 303 20.95 19.33 24.68
N PHE A 304 20.07 18.46 24.19
CA PHE A 304 19.42 17.43 24.98
C PHE A 304 20.14 16.09 24.77
N THR A 305 20.51 15.44 25.87
CA THR A 305 21.07 14.08 25.87
C THR A 305 20.03 13.13 26.45
N GLN A 306 19.76 12.03 25.76
CA GLN A 306 18.93 10.95 26.29
C GLN A 306 19.60 10.33 27.53
N ILE A 307 18.86 10.28 28.63
CA ILE A 307 19.31 9.65 29.88
C ILE A 307 18.57 8.33 30.18
N ALA A 308 17.36 8.15 29.65
CA ALA A 308 16.58 6.94 29.81
C ALA A 308 15.46 6.79 28.77
N VAL A 309 14.86 5.60 28.73
CA VAL A 309 13.55 5.36 28.12
C VAL A 309 12.66 4.74 29.19
N ALA A 310 11.62 5.44 29.60
CA ALA A 310 10.61 4.90 30.50
C ALA A 310 9.60 4.04 29.71
N GLY A 311 8.96 3.08 30.38
CA GLY A 311 7.99 2.19 29.75
C GLY A 311 6.77 2.92 29.18
N ALA A 312 6.05 2.28 28.27
CA ALA A 312 4.88 2.85 27.56
C ALA A 312 3.82 3.48 28.47
N THR A 313 3.64 2.98 29.69
CA THR A 313 2.63 3.46 30.65
C THR A 313 3.21 4.32 31.76
N ALA A 314 4.53 4.56 31.76
CA ALA A 314 5.18 5.37 32.77
C ALA A 314 4.64 6.80 32.72
N VAL A 315 4.36 7.35 33.90
CA VAL A 315 3.92 8.74 34.10
C VAL A 315 4.90 9.52 35.00
N SER A 316 6.01 8.88 35.35
CA SER A 316 7.07 9.48 36.16
C SER A 316 8.43 8.82 35.92
N TYR A 317 9.50 9.55 36.22
CA TYR A 317 10.87 9.07 36.18
C TYR A 317 11.73 9.75 37.25
N PRO A 318 12.41 8.99 38.13
CA PRO A 318 13.37 9.55 39.08
C PRO A 318 14.74 9.73 38.42
N ASP A 319 15.09 10.95 38.04
CA ASP A 319 16.44 11.28 37.56
C ASP A 319 17.39 11.42 38.75
N SER A 320 18.22 10.40 38.99
CA SER A 320 19.07 10.26 40.16
C SER A 320 20.57 10.28 39.82
N GLY A 321 21.42 10.47 40.83
CA GLY A 321 22.86 10.57 40.64
C GLY A 321 23.33 11.92 40.10
N LEU A 322 22.54 12.98 40.34
CA LEU A 322 22.88 14.36 39.94
C LEU A 322 23.96 14.95 40.84
N SER A 323 24.72 15.91 40.31
CA SER A 323 25.58 16.77 41.12
C SER A 323 24.75 17.84 41.84
N ALA A 324 25.19 18.29 43.01
CA ALA A 324 24.48 19.33 43.75
C ALA A 324 24.35 20.63 42.95
N SER A 325 23.18 21.27 43.01
CA SER A 325 22.82 22.47 42.22
C SER A 325 22.76 22.23 40.70
N THR A 326 22.40 21.01 40.29
CA THR A 326 21.88 20.72 38.95
C THR A 326 20.43 21.18 38.88
#